data_AF-A0A2G9SUC2-F1
#
_entry.id   AF-A0A2G9SUC2-F1
#
_cell.length_a   1.000
_cell.length_b   1.000
_cell.length_c   1.000
_cell.angle_alpha   90.00
_cell.angle_beta   90.00
_cell.angle_gamma   90.00
#
_symmetry.space_group_name_H-M   'P 1'
#
loop_
_entity.id
_entity.type
_entity.pdbx_description
1 polymer ?
#
loop_
_entity_poly.entity_id
_entity_poly.type
_entity_poly.pdbx_seq_one_letter_code
_entity_poly.pdbx_strand_id
1 'polypeptide(L)'
;MSAYFFNILQLLALVSHAAPKNGLASLFLLSVYFSVLLNFCSDMPDTHAQPAITLDSNSHAEKADAQASTPLSVALPLVTDEMLLNCMQCGFCLPHCPTYALTELERYSPRGRIQLTRALFEGTLSSEEALSDISDSVNTCLGCLACQTACPAGVEYEKFLSPQRRWWLSNTLNAPHLPRDCFLLP
;
A
#
# COMPACT_ATOMS: atom_id res chain seq x y z
N MET A 1 -5.79 -4.29 13.87
CA MET A 1 -5.68 -5.77 14.00
C MET A 1 -4.73 -6.27 15.09
N SER A 2 -3.82 -5.45 15.66
CA SER A 2 -2.81 -5.95 16.63
C SER A 2 -3.31 -6.07 18.09
N ALA A 3 -4.21 -5.20 18.55
CA ALA A 3 -4.71 -5.21 19.94
C ALA A 3 -5.74 -6.33 20.26
N TYR A 4 -6.44 -6.84 19.24
CA TYR A 4 -7.46 -7.88 19.40
C TYR A 4 -6.87 -9.28 19.56
N PHE A 5 -5.74 -9.55 18.90
CA PHE A 5 -5.08 -10.85 18.95
C PHE A 5 -4.49 -11.14 20.34
N PHE A 6 -3.94 -10.10 21.00
CA PHE A 6 -3.44 -10.22 22.37
C PHE A 6 -4.56 -10.50 23.38
N ASN A 7 -5.74 -9.87 23.24
CA ASN A 7 -6.87 -10.11 24.14
C ASN A 7 -7.47 -11.52 24.02
N ILE A 8 -7.53 -12.08 22.81
CA ILE A 8 -8.04 -13.44 22.59
C ILE A 8 -7.10 -14.49 23.20
N LEU A 9 -5.78 -14.32 23.04
CA LEU A 9 -4.81 -15.25 23.62
C LEU A 9 -4.82 -15.24 25.16
N GLN A 10 -5.06 -14.07 25.76
CA GLN A 10 -5.17 -13.91 27.21
C GLN A 10 -6.49 -14.47 27.77
N LEU A 11 -7.60 -14.38 27.02
CA LEU A 11 -8.87 -15.02 27.37
C LEU A 11 -8.78 -16.56 27.30
N LEU A 12 -8.12 -17.10 26.27
CA LEU A 12 -7.94 -18.55 26.13
C LEU A 12 -7.13 -19.14 27.28
N ALA A 13 -6.10 -18.43 27.75
CA ALA A 13 -5.27 -18.85 28.88
C ALA A 13 -6.05 -18.89 30.22
N LEU A 14 -7.02 -17.98 30.42
CA LEU A 14 -7.89 -17.97 31.61
C LEU A 14 -8.88 -19.15 31.62
N VAL A 15 -9.42 -19.54 30.45
CA VAL A 15 -10.36 -20.66 30.35
C VAL A 15 -9.67 -22.01 30.59
N SER A 16 -8.39 -22.16 30.22
CA SER A 16 -7.63 -23.40 30.47
C SER A 16 -7.36 -23.69 31.96
N HIS A 17 -7.38 -22.69 32.84
CA HIS A 17 -7.08 -22.86 34.27
C HIS A 17 -8.32 -23.14 35.14
N ALA A 18 -9.54 -23.07 34.58
CA ALA A 18 -10.79 -23.24 35.32
C ALA A 18 -11.63 -24.43 34.80
N ALA A 19 -11.01 -25.59 34.60
CA ALA A 19 -11.72 -26.81 34.17
C ALA A 19 -12.16 -27.67 35.37
N PRO A 20 -13.45 -27.68 35.76
CA PRO A 20 -14.01 -28.73 36.61
C PRO A 20 -14.25 -30.03 35.79
N LYS A 21 -13.98 -31.18 36.40
CA LYS A 21 -13.98 -32.53 35.78
C LYS A 21 -15.39 -33.12 35.61
N ASN A 22 -16.31 -32.41 34.96
CA ASN A 22 -17.63 -32.94 34.65
C ASN A 22 -18.08 -32.52 33.24
N GLY A 23 -18.45 -33.52 32.42
CA GLY A 23 -18.69 -33.41 30.97
C GLY A 23 -19.83 -32.48 30.52
N LEU A 24 -20.50 -31.79 31.44
CA LEU A 24 -21.52 -30.78 31.15
C LEU A 24 -20.91 -29.42 30.76
N ALA A 25 -19.67 -29.11 31.19
CA ALA A 25 -19.02 -27.83 30.87
C ALA A 25 -18.57 -27.72 29.40
N SER A 26 -18.28 -28.86 28.74
CA SER A 26 -17.85 -28.91 27.34
C SER A 26 -18.95 -28.43 26.37
N LEU A 27 -20.21 -28.78 26.65
CA LEU A 27 -21.36 -28.36 25.83
C LEU A 27 -21.65 -26.86 25.96
N PHE A 28 -21.38 -26.25 27.13
CA PHE A 28 -21.52 -24.82 27.33
C PHE A 28 -20.47 -24.03 26.55
N LEU A 29 -19.21 -24.48 26.55
CA LEU A 29 -18.14 -23.84 25.79
C LEU A 29 -18.33 -23.98 24.28
N LEU A 30 -18.80 -25.13 23.80
CA LEU A 30 -19.18 -25.30 22.39
C LEU A 30 -20.35 -24.40 21.98
N SER A 31 -21.35 -24.21 22.85
CA SER A 31 -22.48 -23.29 22.63
C SER A 31 -22.03 -21.83 22.54
N VAL A 32 -21.16 -21.39 23.46
CA VAL A 32 -20.61 -20.02 23.44
C VAL A 32 -19.71 -19.81 22.22
N TYR A 33 -18.87 -20.79 21.87
CA TYR A 33 -18.02 -20.74 20.68
C TYR A 33 -18.83 -20.68 19.38
N PHE A 34 -19.89 -21.50 19.27
CA PHE A 34 -20.80 -21.50 18.13
C PHE A 34 -21.59 -20.18 18.02
N SER A 35 -21.99 -19.58 19.15
CA SER A 35 -22.68 -18.28 19.18
C SER A 35 -21.77 -17.12 18.77
N VAL A 36 -20.48 -17.15 19.15
CA VAL A 36 -19.49 -16.14 18.72
C VAL A 36 -19.22 -16.25 17.22
N LEU A 37 -19.14 -17.47 16.66
CA LEU A 37 -18.98 -17.67 15.22
C LEU A 37 -20.19 -17.20 14.41
N LEU A 38 -21.42 -17.44 14.90
CA LEU A 38 -22.64 -16.99 14.21
C LEU A 38 -22.83 -15.47 14.24
N ASN A 39 -22.42 -14.78 15.32
CA ASN A 39 -22.47 -13.31 15.37
C ASN A 39 -21.42 -12.64 14.46
N PHE A 40 -20.33 -13.33 14.11
CA PHE A 40 -19.29 -12.78 13.23
C PHE A 40 -19.69 -12.74 11.74
N CYS A 41 -20.75 -13.45 11.34
CA CYS A 41 -21.21 -13.49 9.95
C CYS A 41 -22.21 -12.36 9.59
N SER A 42 -22.65 -11.56 10.57
CA SER A 42 -23.68 -10.53 10.37
C SER A 42 -23.13 -9.11 10.16
N ASP A 43 -21.81 -8.91 10.25
CA ASP A 43 -21.16 -7.60 10.11
C ASP A 43 -20.03 -7.65 9.05
N MET A 44 -20.38 -8.05 7.83
CA MET A 44 -19.54 -7.79 6.65
C MET A 44 -20.17 -6.62 5.87
N PRO A 45 -19.60 -5.41 5.91
CA PRO A 45 -20.09 -4.32 5.09
C PRO A 45 -19.74 -4.59 3.62
N ASP A 46 -20.78 -4.81 2.82
CA ASP A 46 -20.75 -4.83 1.36
C ASP A 46 -20.07 -3.55 0.83
N THR A 47 -18.87 -3.68 0.29
CA THR A 47 -18.20 -2.60 -0.48
C THR A 47 -17.96 -3.08 -1.91
N HIS A 48 -19.06 -3.41 -2.59
CA HIS A 48 -19.14 -3.44 -4.05
C HIS A 48 -20.24 -2.48 -4.53
N ALA A 49 -19.95 -1.19 -4.43
CA ALA A 49 -20.64 -0.16 -5.19
C ALA A 49 -19.57 0.63 -5.97
N GLN A 50 -19.37 0.26 -7.23
CA GLN A 50 -18.70 1.14 -8.18
C GLN A 50 -19.62 2.33 -8.46
N PRO A 51 -19.17 3.58 -8.36
CA PRO A 51 -19.90 4.67 -8.98
C PRO A 51 -19.80 4.53 -10.50
N ALA A 52 -20.97 4.53 -11.15
CA ALA A 52 -21.11 4.57 -12.58
C ALA A 52 -20.37 5.80 -13.15
N ILE A 53 -19.43 5.56 -14.06
CA ILE A 53 -18.84 6.60 -14.90
C ILE A 53 -19.95 7.02 -15.86
N THR A 54 -20.60 8.14 -15.58
CA THR A 54 -21.39 8.84 -16.60
C THR A 54 -20.39 9.45 -17.58
N LEU A 55 -20.39 8.95 -18.81
CA LEU A 55 -19.76 9.61 -19.94
C LEU A 55 -20.67 10.73 -20.40
N ASP A 56 -20.45 11.94 -19.91
CA ASP A 56 -20.98 13.17 -20.47
C ASP A 56 -20.00 13.75 -21.49
N SER A 57 -20.24 13.37 -22.75
CA SER A 57 -19.81 14.13 -23.91
C SER A 57 -20.37 15.55 -23.81
N ASN A 58 -19.53 16.55 -23.54
CA ASN A 58 -19.72 17.90 -24.07
C ASN A 58 -18.44 18.73 -24.00
N SER A 59 -17.87 18.94 -25.18
CA SER A 59 -17.00 20.04 -25.54
C SER A 59 -17.74 21.36 -25.37
N HIS A 60 -17.33 22.22 -24.44
CA HIS A 60 -17.34 23.67 -24.64
C HIS A 60 -16.27 24.31 -23.75
N ALA A 61 -15.39 25.06 -24.40
CA ALA A 61 -14.37 25.86 -23.79
C ALA A 61 -14.98 27.04 -23.04
N GLU A 62 -14.57 27.25 -21.79
CA GLU A 62 -14.61 28.57 -21.18
C GLU A 62 -13.47 28.74 -20.15
N LYS A 63 -12.65 29.75 -20.41
CA LYS A 63 -11.65 30.32 -19.50
C LYS A 63 -12.38 31.10 -18.41
N ALA A 64 -12.10 30.82 -17.14
CA ALA A 64 -12.21 31.79 -16.06
C ALA A 64 -11.33 31.36 -14.87
N ASP A 65 -10.49 32.28 -14.43
CA ASP A 65 -9.67 32.18 -13.22
C ASP A 65 -10.52 31.89 -11.97
N ALA A 66 -10.11 30.90 -11.18
CA ALA A 66 -10.43 30.82 -9.76
C ALA A 66 -9.48 29.84 -9.06
N GLN A 67 -8.74 30.35 -8.07
CA GLN A 67 -8.06 29.57 -7.04
C GLN A 67 -8.90 28.36 -6.56
N ALA A 68 -8.41 27.14 -6.80
CA ALA A 68 -8.86 25.94 -6.12
C ALA A 68 -7.70 24.95 -6.02
N SER A 69 -7.29 24.65 -4.78
CA SER A 69 -6.40 23.56 -4.36
C SER A 69 -5.10 23.39 -5.15
N THR A 70 -3.99 23.94 -4.63
CA THR A 70 -2.66 23.45 -5.01
C THR A 70 -2.62 21.96 -4.64
N PRO A 71 -2.64 21.02 -5.60
CA PRO A 71 -2.55 19.63 -5.22
C PRO A 71 -1.13 19.39 -4.73
N LEU A 72 -0.94 18.27 -4.08
CA LEU A 72 0.33 17.66 -3.66
C LEU A 72 1.37 17.47 -4.81
N SER A 73 1.22 18.19 -5.92
CA SER A 73 2.17 18.42 -7.02
C SER A 73 3.58 18.86 -6.59
N VAL A 74 3.80 19.23 -5.32
CA VAL A 74 5.10 19.69 -4.79
C VAL A 74 5.86 18.57 -4.05
N ALA A 75 5.28 17.39 -3.86
CA ALA A 75 5.88 16.35 -3.01
C ALA A 75 6.80 15.35 -3.74
N LEU A 76 6.98 15.42 -5.07
CA LEU A 76 8.01 14.60 -5.74
C LEU A 76 8.59 15.31 -6.99
N PRO A 77 9.14 16.54 -6.85
CA PRO A 77 9.50 17.42 -7.95
C PRO A 77 10.64 16.91 -8.87
N LEU A 78 11.20 15.74 -8.59
CA LEU A 78 12.30 15.16 -9.38
C LEU A 78 11.86 14.01 -10.30
N VAL A 79 10.59 13.59 -10.24
CA VAL A 79 10.00 12.59 -11.15
C VAL A 79 9.12 13.32 -12.17
N THR A 80 9.23 12.94 -13.44
CA THR A 80 8.48 13.56 -14.55
C THR A 80 7.34 12.65 -15.01
N ASP A 81 6.30 13.24 -15.61
CA ASP A 81 5.17 12.47 -16.16
C ASP A 81 5.62 11.44 -17.20
N GLU A 82 6.61 11.80 -18.03
CA GLU A 82 7.17 10.89 -19.04
C GLU A 82 7.69 9.58 -18.42
N MET A 83 8.40 9.67 -17.29
CA MET A 83 8.91 8.50 -16.57
C MET A 83 7.79 7.59 -16.06
N LEU A 84 6.62 8.15 -15.73
CA LEU A 84 5.47 7.43 -15.21
C LEU A 84 4.61 6.82 -16.32
N LEU A 85 4.42 7.57 -17.41
CA LEU A 85 3.56 7.20 -18.53
C LEU A 85 4.16 6.11 -19.43
N ASN A 86 5.48 5.94 -19.43
CA ASN A 86 6.17 4.89 -20.19
C ASN A 86 5.84 3.46 -19.69
N CYS A 87 5.31 3.32 -18.47
CA CYS A 87 4.88 2.02 -17.95
C CYS A 87 3.52 1.61 -18.52
N MET A 88 3.51 0.58 -19.37
CA MET A 88 2.27 -0.03 -19.91
C MET A 88 1.58 -1.04 -18.95
N GLN A 89 2.01 -1.13 -17.69
CA GLN A 89 1.43 -1.98 -16.65
C GLN A 89 1.39 -3.51 -16.94
N CYS A 90 2.18 -3.99 -17.90
CA CYS A 90 2.14 -5.38 -18.39
C CYS A 90 2.58 -6.46 -17.38
N GLY A 91 3.28 -6.10 -16.31
CA GLY A 91 3.71 -7.05 -15.27
C GLY A 91 4.95 -7.90 -15.61
N PHE A 92 5.62 -7.66 -16.74
CA PHE A 92 6.87 -8.39 -17.07
C PHE A 92 7.97 -8.15 -16.04
N CYS A 93 7.95 -7.04 -15.32
CA CYS A 93 8.94 -6.74 -14.28
C CYS A 93 8.76 -7.54 -12.97
N LEU A 94 7.60 -8.14 -12.73
CA LEU A 94 7.26 -8.79 -11.46
C LEU A 94 8.15 -9.98 -11.12
N PRO A 95 8.29 -11.02 -11.99
CA PRO A 95 9.11 -12.19 -11.66
C PRO A 95 10.61 -11.87 -11.55
N HIS A 96 11.04 -10.70 -12.04
CA HIS A 96 12.44 -10.26 -11.97
C HIS A 96 12.74 -9.38 -10.75
N CYS A 97 11.73 -9.00 -9.96
CA CYS A 97 11.94 -8.18 -8.78
C CYS A 97 12.09 -9.05 -7.52
N PRO A 98 13.26 -9.05 -6.86
CA PRO A 98 13.47 -9.85 -5.65
C PRO A 98 12.59 -9.40 -4.48
N THR A 99 12.35 -8.09 -4.33
CA THR A 99 11.46 -7.57 -3.29
C THR A 99 10.03 -8.05 -3.49
N TYR A 100 9.53 -8.06 -4.73
CA TYR A 100 8.20 -8.59 -5.02
C TYR A 100 8.15 -10.11 -4.81
N ALA A 101 9.18 -10.85 -5.23
CA ALA A 101 9.24 -12.30 -5.01
C ALA A 101 9.16 -12.70 -3.52
N LEU A 102 9.68 -11.86 -2.62
CA LEU A 102 9.62 -12.09 -1.17
C LEU A 102 8.32 -11.60 -0.53
N THR A 103 7.76 -10.49 -1.02
CA THR A 103 6.62 -9.84 -0.38
C THR A 103 5.28 -10.26 -0.98
N GLU A 104 5.26 -10.67 -2.24
CA GLU A 104 4.07 -10.94 -3.08
C GLU A 104 3.05 -9.79 -3.13
N LEU A 105 3.43 -8.62 -2.62
CA LEU A 105 2.61 -7.42 -2.58
C LEU A 105 3.04 -6.50 -3.72
N GLU A 106 2.11 -6.25 -4.64
CA GLU A 106 2.35 -5.50 -5.86
C GLU A 106 2.95 -4.10 -5.60
N ARG A 107 2.58 -3.45 -4.50
CA ARG A 107 3.15 -2.16 -4.07
C ARG A 107 4.68 -2.16 -3.99
N TYR A 108 5.31 -3.30 -3.71
CA TYR A 108 6.77 -3.42 -3.64
C TYR A 108 7.42 -3.81 -4.97
N SER A 109 6.63 -4.09 -6.01
CA SER A 109 7.11 -4.39 -7.36
C SER A 109 7.56 -3.12 -8.11
N PRO A 110 8.37 -3.25 -9.17
CA PRO A 110 8.80 -2.11 -10.01
C PRO A 110 7.60 -1.40 -10.63
N ARG A 111 6.61 -2.17 -11.11
CA ARG A 111 5.34 -1.65 -11.63
C ARG A 111 4.56 -0.94 -10.53
N GLY A 112 4.39 -1.57 -9.37
CA GLY A 112 3.63 -0.99 -8.27
C GLY A 112 4.20 0.33 -7.78
N ARG A 113 5.53 0.49 -7.76
CA ARG A 113 6.18 1.76 -7.39
C ARG A 113 5.85 2.89 -8.34
N ILE A 114 5.94 2.61 -9.65
CA ILE A 114 5.55 3.58 -10.67
C ILE A 114 4.07 3.91 -10.53
N GLN A 115 3.22 2.91 -10.30
CA GLN A 115 1.78 3.10 -10.15
C GLN A 115 1.39 3.90 -8.90
N LEU A 116 1.99 3.63 -7.75
CA LEU A 116 1.76 4.39 -6.53
C LEU A 116 2.18 5.85 -6.71
N THR A 117 3.34 6.06 -7.33
CA THR A 117 3.84 7.41 -7.62
C THR A 117 2.90 8.12 -8.58
N ARG A 118 2.49 7.47 -9.67
CA ARG A 118 1.54 8.00 -10.64
C ARG A 118 0.20 8.37 -10.00
N ALA A 119 -0.33 7.51 -9.13
CA ALA A 119 -1.59 7.75 -8.44
C ALA A 119 -1.52 8.96 -7.48
N LEU A 120 -0.33 9.25 -6.93
CA LEU A 120 -0.05 10.49 -6.18
C LEU A 120 -0.06 11.72 -7.09
N PHE A 121 0.59 11.63 -8.25
CA PHE A 121 0.63 12.70 -9.26
C PHE A 121 -0.75 13.03 -9.82
N GLU A 122 -1.57 12.00 -10.08
CA GLU A 122 -2.95 12.13 -10.56
C GLU A 122 -3.92 12.60 -9.45
N GLY A 123 -3.47 12.72 -8.19
CA GLY A 123 -4.30 13.14 -7.06
C GLY A 123 -5.36 12.11 -6.65
N THR A 124 -5.24 10.87 -7.12
CA THR A 124 -6.20 9.78 -6.87
C THR A 124 -6.05 9.10 -5.51
N LEU A 125 -4.91 9.28 -4.83
CA LEU A 125 -4.67 8.75 -3.49
C LEU A 125 -4.63 9.88 -2.45
N SER A 126 -5.16 9.59 -1.26
CA SER A 126 -5.05 10.47 -0.08
C SER A 126 -3.58 10.70 0.24
N SER A 127 -3.20 11.96 0.48
CA SER A 127 -1.79 12.37 0.50
C SER A 127 -0.95 11.66 1.56
N GLU A 128 -1.50 11.39 2.74
CA GLU A 128 -0.69 10.92 3.88
C GLU A 128 -0.38 9.42 3.81
N GLU A 129 -1.39 8.58 3.61
CA GLU A 129 -1.22 7.12 3.50
C GLU A 129 -0.42 6.76 2.25
N ALA A 130 -0.67 7.45 1.12
CA ALA A 130 0.06 7.23 -0.12
C ALA A 130 1.54 7.57 0.00
N LEU A 131 1.88 8.66 0.70
CA LEU A 131 3.27 9.05 0.94
C LEU A 131 4.02 8.01 1.78
N SER A 132 3.38 7.47 2.82
CA SER A 132 3.97 6.36 3.60
C SER A 132 4.21 5.15 2.71
N ASP A 133 3.21 4.77 1.92
CA ASP A 133 3.30 3.57 1.09
C ASP A 133 4.34 3.67 -0.02
N ILE A 134 4.47 4.85 -0.63
CA ILE A 134 5.52 5.15 -1.60
C ILE A 134 6.89 5.11 -0.92
N SER A 135 7.06 5.78 0.21
CA SER A 135 8.33 5.77 0.97
C SER A 135 8.77 4.34 1.28
N ASP A 136 7.91 3.58 1.95
CA ASP A 136 8.20 2.20 2.35
C ASP A 136 8.51 1.33 1.15
N SER A 137 7.73 1.50 0.08
CA SER A 137 8.00 0.81 -1.15
C SER A 137 9.41 1.13 -1.61
N VAL A 138 9.69 2.40 -1.95
CA VAL A 138 10.96 2.90 -2.52
C VAL A 138 12.17 2.47 -1.72
N ASN A 139 12.11 2.57 -0.39
CA ASN A 139 13.20 2.19 0.50
C ASN A 139 13.45 0.67 0.53
N THR A 140 12.43 -0.14 0.26
CA THR A 140 12.57 -1.61 0.11
C THR A 140 13.10 -2.00 -1.28
N CYS A 141 13.28 -1.05 -2.22
CA CYS A 141 13.92 -1.38 -3.51
C CYS A 141 15.40 -1.67 -3.29
N LEU A 142 15.91 -2.78 -3.81
CA LEU A 142 17.36 -3.05 -3.81
C LEU A 142 18.12 -2.25 -4.88
N GLY A 143 17.43 -1.72 -5.90
CA GLY A 143 18.07 -1.03 -7.03
C GLY A 143 18.89 -1.95 -7.93
N CYS A 144 18.56 -3.24 -8.02
CA CYS A 144 19.27 -4.21 -8.87
C CYS A 144 19.04 -4.04 -10.39
N LEU A 145 18.05 -3.23 -10.78
CA LEU A 145 17.66 -2.91 -12.16
C LEU A 145 17.30 -4.12 -13.06
N ALA A 146 17.13 -5.33 -12.51
CA ALA A 146 16.70 -6.50 -13.27
C ALA A 146 15.35 -6.28 -14.00
N CYS A 147 14.49 -5.46 -13.43
CA CYS A 147 13.21 -5.05 -14.02
C CYS A 147 13.35 -4.23 -15.31
N GLN A 148 14.43 -3.44 -15.45
CA GLN A 148 14.68 -2.61 -16.62
C GLN A 148 15.03 -3.49 -17.83
N THR A 149 15.91 -4.47 -17.64
CA THR A 149 16.27 -5.45 -18.68
C THR A 149 15.06 -6.29 -19.11
N ALA A 150 14.16 -6.61 -18.19
CA ALA A 150 12.96 -7.40 -18.48
C ALA A 150 11.81 -6.58 -19.11
N CYS A 151 11.89 -5.24 -19.12
CA CYS A 151 10.78 -4.41 -19.52
C CYS A 151 10.64 -4.34 -21.06
N PRO A 152 9.55 -4.83 -21.67
CA PRO A 152 9.36 -4.74 -23.12
C PRO A 152 9.10 -3.31 -23.61
N ALA A 153 8.62 -2.42 -22.72
CA ALA A 153 8.40 -1.01 -23.02
C ALA A 153 9.67 -0.15 -22.90
N GLY A 154 10.80 -0.72 -22.46
CA GLY A 154 12.06 0.01 -22.32
C GLY A 154 12.05 1.08 -21.23
N VAL A 155 11.26 0.89 -20.15
CA VAL A 155 11.23 1.83 -19.03
C VAL A 155 12.62 1.94 -18.39
N GLU A 156 13.21 3.14 -18.44
CA GLU A 156 14.47 3.48 -17.78
C GLU A 156 14.28 3.62 -16.26
N TYR A 157 14.10 2.48 -15.59
CA TYR A 157 13.70 2.42 -14.18
C TYR A 157 14.65 3.15 -13.23
N GLU A 158 15.95 3.17 -13.51
CA GLU A 158 16.93 3.95 -12.73
C GLU A 158 16.58 5.45 -12.71
N LYS A 159 16.16 6.01 -13.86
CA LYS A 159 15.79 7.42 -13.99
C LYS A 159 14.56 7.78 -13.18
N PHE A 160 13.70 6.81 -12.89
CA PHE A 160 12.57 6.95 -11.97
C PHE A 160 13.00 6.79 -10.50
N LEU A 161 13.78 5.74 -10.18
CA LEU A 161 14.13 5.38 -8.80
C LEU A 161 15.11 6.36 -8.14
N SER A 162 16.14 6.78 -8.86
CA SER A 162 17.23 7.59 -8.30
C SER A 162 16.76 8.96 -7.81
N PRO A 163 15.98 9.74 -8.60
CA PRO A 163 15.45 11.02 -8.11
C PRO A 163 14.45 10.85 -6.97
N GLN A 164 13.64 9.79 -7.01
CA GLN A 164 12.69 9.48 -5.95
C GLN A 164 13.41 9.20 -4.62
N ARG A 165 14.45 8.34 -4.60
CA ARG A 165 15.28 8.12 -3.41
C ARG A 165 15.97 9.39 -2.92
N ARG A 166 16.51 10.20 -3.83
CA ARG A 166 17.13 11.49 -3.47
C ARG A 166 16.15 12.41 -2.76
N TRP A 167 14.92 12.50 -3.29
CA TRP A 167 13.87 13.30 -2.68
C TRP A 167 13.53 12.81 -1.28
N TRP A 168 13.36 11.49 -1.09
CA TRP A 168 13.10 10.93 0.24
C TRP A 168 14.25 11.28 1.19
N LEU A 169 15.51 11.04 0.82
CA LEU A 169 16.66 11.38 1.66
C LEU A 169 16.72 12.87 2.04
N SER A 170 16.40 13.79 1.12
CA SER A 170 16.41 15.23 1.40
C SER A 170 15.23 15.69 2.26
N ASN A 171 14.10 14.98 2.19
CA ASN A 171 12.86 15.37 2.85
C ASN A 171 12.58 14.58 4.13
N THR A 172 13.33 13.50 4.38
CA THR A 172 13.14 12.61 5.53
C THR A 172 14.06 12.88 6.72
N LEU A 173 14.89 13.93 6.71
CA LEU A 173 15.53 14.42 7.94
C LEU A 173 14.50 14.80 9.04
N ASN A 174 13.20 14.82 8.71
CA ASN A 174 12.07 14.94 9.65
C ASN A 174 10.92 13.93 9.40
N ALA A 175 11.11 12.82 8.66
CA ALA A 175 10.01 11.86 8.41
C ALA A 175 9.82 10.87 9.59
N PRO A 176 8.58 10.64 10.04
CA PRO A 176 8.31 9.88 11.28
C PRO A 176 8.44 8.34 11.17
N HIS A 177 8.62 7.77 9.98
CA HIS A 177 8.49 6.31 9.76
C HIS A 177 9.71 5.58 9.18
N LEU A 178 10.79 6.27 8.80
CA LEU A 178 12.03 5.56 8.46
C LEU A 178 12.64 4.97 9.73
N PRO A 179 12.88 3.64 9.82
CA PRO A 179 13.67 3.09 10.90
C PRO A 179 15.04 3.79 10.86
N ARG A 180 15.38 4.48 11.95
CA ARG A 180 16.60 5.30 12.10
C ARG A 180 17.90 4.51 11.91
N ASP A 181 17.79 3.21 11.74
CA ASP A 181 18.86 2.23 11.70
C ASP A 181 19.42 2.05 10.27
N CYS A 182 18.76 2.58 9.24
CA CYS A 182 19.29 2.58 7.86
C CYS A 182 20.50 3.51 7.66
N PHE A 183 20.88 4.30 8.67
CA PHE A 183 22.09 5.15 8.64
C PHE A 183 23.36 4.42 9.10
N LEU A 184 23.29 3.12 9.39
CA LEU A 184 24.44 2.30 9.79
C LEU A 184 24.75 1.22 8.76
N LEU A 185 25.23 1.64 7.58
CA LEU A 185 26.12 0.78 6.79
C LEU A 185 27.36 1.60 6.38
N PRO A 186 28.57 1.07 6.64
CA PRO A 186 29.85 1.75 6.44
C PRO A 186 30.21 1.94 4.96
#